data_AF-A0AAV1LRN6-F1
#
_entry.id   AF-A0AAV1LRN6-F1
#
_cell.length_a   1.000
_cell.length_b   1.000
_cell.length_c   1.000
_cell.angle_alpha   90.00
_cell.angle_beta   90.00
_cell.angle_gamma   90.00
#
_symmetry.space_group_name_H-M   'P 1'
#
loop_
_entity.id
_entity.type
_entity.pdbx_description
1 polymer ?
#
loop_
_entity_poly.entity_id
_entity_poly.type
_entity_poly.pdbx_seq_one_letter_code
_entity_poly.pdbx_strand_id
1 'polypeptide(L)'
;MLAELSASADAQPFRRPVSPLQAPDYARVVATPMDLGTVRARLTGGVYTRPEQFARDVRLVFSNSRLYNTDKRSRIYSMTVRLSSLFEALWARVEGSRSGGRSGERPAARSAGRSAARSSRAPRSRSARRTRRAARRTRRAARAARNGQCCLTLQSRNY
;
A
#
# COMPACT_ATOMS: atom_id res chain seq x y z
N MET A 1 3.12 -5.44 18.65
CA MET A 1 2.60 -4.67 17.50
C MET A 1 1.09 -4.45 17.55
N LEU A 2 0.22 -5.41 17.24
CA LEU A 2 -1.22 -5.12 17.14
C LEU A 2 -1.84 -4.65 18.46
N ALA A 3 -1.39 -5.23 19.59
CA ALA A 3 -1.79 -4.79 20.93
C ALA A 3 -1.40 -3.33 21.20
N GLU A 4 -0.16 -2.96 20.87
CA GLU A 4 0.38 -1.61 21.00
C GLU A 4 -0.38 -0.61 20.13
N LEU A 5 -0.65 -0.98 18.87
CA LEU A 5 -1.46 -0.17 17.96
C LEU A 5 -2.87 0.05 18.53
N SER A 6 -3.50 -1.00 19.05
CA SER A 6 -4.86 -0.94 19.60
C SER A 6 -4.94 -0.19 20.93
N ALA A 7 -3.84 -0.12 21.68
CA ALA A 7 -3.76 0.58 22.97
C ALA A 7 -3.73 2.10 22.81
N SER A 8 -3.28 2.63 21.68
CA SER A 8 -3.31 4.06 21.38
C SER A 8 -4.72 4.64 21.51
N ALA A 9 -4.83 5.86 22.06
CA ALA A 9 -6.10 6.60 22.12
C ALA A 9 -6.66 6.85 20.71
N ASP A 10 -5.77 7.03 19.72
CA ASP A 10 -6.14 7.21 18.32
C ASP A 10 -6.80 5.97 17.70
N ALA A 11 -6.66 4.80 18.32
CA ALA A 11 -7.27 3.56 17.84
C ALA A 11 -8.76 3.46 18.13
N GLN A 12 -9.31 4.28 19.03
CA GLN A 12 -10.69 4.12 19.52
C GLN A 12 -11.74 3.98 18.41
N PRO A 13 -11.77 4.79 17.34
CA PRO A 13 -12.77 4.68 16.27
C PRO A 13 -12.61 3.43 15.40
N PHE A 14 -11.44 2.79 15.43
CA PHE A 14 -11.06 1.69 14.55
C PHE A 14 -11.09 0.33 15.24
N ARG A 15 -11.47 0.27 16.54
CA ARG A 15 -11.45 -0.96 17.34
C ARG A 15 -12.58 -1.95 17.00
N ARG A 16 -13.65 -1.48 16.37
CA ARG A 16 -14.85 -2.25 16.04
C ARG A 16 -15.36 -1.86 14.64
N PRO A 17 -16.17 -2.72 13.99
CA PRO A 17 -16.83 -2.35 12.75
C PRO A 17 -17.63 -1.05 12.88
N VAL A 18 -17.62 -0.24 11.83
CA VAL A 18 -18.42 0.99 11.76
C VAL A 18 -19.89 0.62 11.78
N SER A 19 -20.65 1.19 12.71
CA SER A 19 -22.08 0.93 12.83
C SER A 19 -22.86 1.70 11.75
N PRO A 20 -23.82 1.05 11.05
CA PRO A 20 -24.71 1.74 10.11
C PRO A 20 -25.52 2.88 10.75
N LEU A 21 -25.74 2.85 12.08
CA LEU A 21 -26.41 3.94 12.79
C LEU A 21 -25.54 5.20 12.89
N GLN A 22 -24.21 5.04 12.89
CA GLN A 22 -23.26 6.15 12.96
C GLN A 22 -22.92 6.69 11.57
N ALA A 23 -22.91 5.80 10.56
CA ALA A 23 -22.56 6.11 9.19
C ALA A 23 -23.48 5.34 8.21
N PRO A 24 -24.71 5.83 7.95
CA PRO A 24 -25.71 5.10 7.15
C PRO A 24 -25.30 4.83 5.70
N ASP A 25 -24.43 5.66 5.14
CA ASP A 25 -23.92 5.57 3.78
C ASP A 25 -22.56 4.87 3.68
N TYR A 26 -22.00 4.39 4.80
CA TYR A 26 -20.65 3.81 4.84
C TYR A 26 -20.48 2.65 3.84
N ALA A 27 -21.46 1.74 3.77
CA ALA A 27 -21.42 0.59 2.87
C ALA A 27 -21.53 0.98 1.37
N ARG A 28 -21.99 2.20 1.06
CA ARG A 28 -22.01 2.72 -0.32
C ARG A 28 -20.66 3.30 -0.72
N VAL A 29 -19.89 3.81 0.24
CA VAL A 29 -18.60 4.46 0.01
C VAL A 29 -17.44 3.48 0.16
N VAL A 30 -17.49 2.61 1.16
CA VAL A 30 -16.43 1.66 1.51
C VAL A 30 -16.83 0.25 1.07
N ALA A 31 -16.15 -0.26 0.03
CA ALA A 31 -16.45 -1.56 -0.56
C ALA A 31 -16.10 -2.75 0.36
N THR A 32 -14.99 -2.66 1.08
CA THR A 32 -14.52 -3.76 1.95
C THR A 32 -14.28 -3.22 3.36
N PRO A 33 -15.29 -3.24 4.25
CA PRO A 33 -15.13 -2.82 5.63
C PRO A 33 -14.03 -3.60 6.36
N MET A 34 -13.28 -2.93 7.22
CA MET A 34 -12.24 -3.54 8.06
C MET A 34 -12.03 -2.72 9.32
N ASP A 35 -11.71 -3.39 10.43
CA ASP A 35 -11.43 -2.81 11.73
C ASP A 35 -10.39 -3.63 12.50
N LEU A 36 -9.75 -3.03 13.52
CA LEU A 36 -8.69 -3.66 14.31
C LEU A 36 -9.19 -4.86 15.13
N GLY A 37 -10.46 -4.88 15.52
CA GLY A 37 -11.08 -6.02 16.20
C GLY A 37 -11.16 -7.23 15.28
N THR A 38 -11.62 -7.03 14.04
CA THR A 38 -11.64 -8.06 13.00
C THR A 38 -10.23 -8.53 12.63
N VAL A 39 -9.27 -7.60 12.44
CA VAL A 39 -7.86 -7.96 12.20
C VAL A 39 -7.31 -8.82 13.33
N ARG A 40 -7.58 -8.46 14.58
CA ARG A 40 -7.16 -9.24 15.75
C ARG A 40 -7.75 -10.65 15.71
N ALA A 41 -9.05 -10.77 15.48
CA ALA A 41 -9.73 -12.07 15.41
C ALA A 41 -9.15 -12.95 14.29
N ARG A 42 -8.90 -12.39 13.10
CA ARG A 42 -8.27 -13.08 11.97
C ARG A 42 -6.84 -13.52 12.29
N LEU A 43 -6.07 -12.68 12.99
CA LEU A 43 -4.71 -13.00 13.40
C LEU A 43 -4.69 -14.16 14.41
N THR A 44 -5.50 -14.09 15.46
CA THR A 44 -5.57 -15.15 16.48
C THR A 44 -6.21 -16.44 15.96
N GLY A 45 -7.09 -16.33 14.97
CA GLY A 45 -7.70 -17.47 14.28
C GLY A 45 -6.82 -18.10 13.20
N GLY A 46 -5.58 -17.63 13.00
CA GLY A 46 -4.65 -18.21 12.04
C GLY A 46 -5.03 -17.98 10.56
N VAL A 47 -5.91 -17.00 10.28
CA VAL A 47 -6.39 -16.72 8.90
C VAL A 47 -5.26 -16.20 8.01
N TYR A 48 -4.29 -15.49 8.58
CA TYR A 48 -3.18 -14.93 7.82
C TYR A 48 -2.05 -15.94 7.66
N THR A 49 -1.88 -16.45 6.43
CA THR A 49 -0.77 -17.36 6.12
C THR A 49 0.55 -16.63 5.90
N ARG A 50 0.48 -15.32 5.62
CA ARG A 50 1.65 -14.47 5.40
C ARG A 50 1.52 -13.16 6.18
N PRO A 51 2.60 -12.64 6.78
CA PRO A 51 2.56 -11.37 7.51
C PRO A 51 2.08 -10.19 6.64
N GLU A 52 2.38 -10.23 5.35
CA GLU A 52 1.92 -9.20 4.41
C GLU A 52 0.38 -9.15 4.28
N GLN A 53 -0.34 -10.26 4.51
CA GLN A 53 -1.82 -10.26 4.53
C GLN A 53 -2.35 -9.49 5.73
N PHE A 54 -1.76 -9.71 6.90
CA PHE A 54 -2.07 -8.95 8.11
C PHE A 54 -1.83 -7.45 7.88
N ALA A 55 -0.67 -7.09 7.32
CA ALA A 55 -0.35 -5.69 7.06
C ALA A 55 -1.31 -5.05 6.04
N ARG A 56 -1.76 -5.80 5.03
CA ARG A 56 -2.77 -5.35 4.08
C ARG A 56 -4.09 -5.02 4.78
N ASP A 57 -4.59 -5.89 5.64
CA ASP A 57 -5.85 -5.63 6.35
C ASP A 57 -5.75 -4.45 7.32
N VAL A 58 -4.62 -4.28 8.02
CA VAL A 58 -4.41 -3.07 8.86
C VAL A 58 -4.38 -1.80 8.01
N ARG A 59 -3.68 -1.81 6.87
CA ARG A 59 -3.66 -0.67 5.94
C ARG A 59 -5.05 -0.38 5.36
N LEU A 60 -5.87 -1.42 5.15
CA LEU A 60 -7.25 -1.30 4.68
C LEU A 60 -8.12 -0.50 5.66
N VAL A 61 -7.95 -0.69 6.98
CA VAL A 61 -8.61 0.14 8.00
C VAL A 61 -8.35 1.63 7.75
N PHE A 62 -7.09 2.00 7.52
CA PHE A 62 -6.71 3.40 7.31
C PHE A 62 -7.11 3.94 5.95
N SER A 63 -7.06 3.13 4.89
CA SER A 63 -7.52 3.57 3.56
C SER A 63 -9.02 3.80 3.55
N ASN A 64 -9.80 2.92 4.18
CA ASN A 64 -11.24 3.08 4.32
C ASN A 64 -11.59 4.34 5.11
N SER A 65 -10.85 4.60 6.20
CA SER A 65 -11.04 5.82 6.98
C SER A 65 -10.77 7.08 6.15
N ARG A 66 -9.69 7.13 5.37
CA ARG A 66 -9.38 8.29 4.50
C ARG A 66 -10.37 8.45 3.34
N LEU A 67 -10.90 7.33 2.84
CA LEU A 67 -11.90 7.34 1.77
C LEU A 67 -13.21 7.95 2.26
N TYR A 68 -13.66 7.56 3.46
CA TYR A 68 -14.91 8.02 4.04
C TYR A 68 -14.79 9.41 4.68
N ASN A 69 -13.74 9.64 5.48
CA ASN A 69 -13.51 10.91 6.18
C ASN A 69 -12.65 11.83 5.31
N THR A 70 -13.28 12.59 4.41
CA THR A 70 -12.57 13.43 3.42
C THR A 70 -12.08 14.77 3.98
N ASP A 71 -12.67 15.26 5.08
CA ASP A 71 -12.22 16.48 5.74
C ASP A 71 -10.91 16.23 6.50
N LYS A 72 -9.82 16.78 5.99
CA LYS A 72 -8.47 16.69 6.57
C LYS A 72 -8.36 17.37 7.93
N ARG A 73 -9.27 18.29 8.27
CA ARG A 73 -9.33 18.96 9.59
C ARG A 73 -10.11 18.15 10.62
N SER A 74 -10.82 17.10 10.21
CA SER A 74 -11.56 16.25 11.14
C SER A 74 -10.61 15.52 12.10
N ARG A 75 -11.10 15.30 13.33
CA ARG A 75 -10.35 14.57 14.35
C ARG A 75 -10.08 13.13 13.91
N ILE A 76 -11.07 12.44 13.34
CA ILE A 76 -10.93 11.07 12.83
C ILE A 76 -9.84 10.99 11.74
N TYR A 77 -9.78 11.95 10.81
CA TYR A 77 -8.71 11.98 9.81
C TYR A 77 -7.34 12.13 10.48
N SER A 78 -7.22 13.04 11.44
CA SER A 78 -5.97 13.25 12.19
C SER A 78 -5.53 11.99 12.97
N MET A 79 -6.47 11.31 13.64
CA MET A 79 -6.23 10.03 14.31
C MET A 79 -5.79 8.94 13.33
N THR A 80 -6.43 8.88 12.15
CA THR A 80 -6.07 7.93 11.08
C THR A 80 -4.62 8.10 10.64
N VAL A 81 -4.18 9.35 10.42
CA VAL A 81 -2.81 9.65 9.99
C VAL A 81 -1.81 9.21 11.06
N ARG A 82 -1.99 9.66 12.31
CA ARG A 82 -1.08 9.32 13.42
C ARG A 82 -0.98 7.82 13.64
N LEU A 83 -2.13 7.13 13.65
CA LEU A 83 -2.17 5.69 13.88
C LEU A 83 -1.56 4.91 12.70
N SER A 84 -1.76 5.37 11.46
CA SER A 84 -1.11 4.76 10.29
C SER A 84 0.41 4.92 10.31
N SER A 85 0.92 6.08 10.73
CA SER A 85 2.35 6.30 10.90
C SER A 85 2.95 5.40 11.99
N LEU A 86 2.25 5.26 13.12
CA LEU A 86 2.66 4.33 14.18
C LEU A 86 2.71 2.89 13.65
N PHE A 87 1.71 2.47 12.90
CA PHE A 87 1.69 1.14 12.31
C PHE A 87 2.90 0.90 11.38
N GLU A 88 3.18 1.81 10.44
CA GLU A 88 4.29 1.63 9.50
C GLU A 88 5.65 1.60 10.21
N ALA A 89 5.84 2.40 11.27
CA ALA A 89 7.05 2.37 12.09
C ALA A 89 7.24 1.01 12.78
N LEU A 90 6.17 0.48 13.38
CA LEU A 90 6.22 -0.86 14.00
C LEU A 90 6.43 -1.95 12.95
N TRP A 91 5.78 -1.83 11.79
CA TRP A 91 5.87 -2.79 10.70
C TRP A 91 7.28 -2.87 10.12
N ALA A 92 7.94 -1.73 9.93
CA ALA A 92 9.33 -1.66 9.47
C ALA A 92 10.29 -2.40 10.41
N ARG A 93 10.07 -2.33 11.73
CA ARG A 93 10.86 -3.09 12.71
C ARG A 93 10.69 -4.61 12.54
N VAL A 94 9.47 -5.08 12.27
CA VAL A 94 9.22 -6.51 12.02
C VAL A 94 9.86 -6.98 10.72
N GLU A 95 9.74 -6.22 9.63
CA GLU A 95 10.36 -6.55 8.35
C GLU A 95 11.89 -6.50 8.40
N GLY A 96 12.46 -5.55 9.15
CA GLY A 96 13.89 -5.46 9.41
C GLY A 96 14.43 -6.67 10.16
N SER A 97 13.74 -7.12 11.21
CA SER A 97 14.09 -8.34 11.93
C SER A 97 13.98 -9.61 11.07
N ARG A 98 13.03 -9.66 10.13
CA ARG A 98 12.86 -10.79 9.19
C ARG A 98 13.99 -10.87 8.15
N SER A 99 14.48 -9.72 7.71
CA SER A 99 15.54 -9.63 6.70
C SER A 99 16.95 -9.82 7.29
N GLY A 100 17.12 -9.61 8.60
CA GLY A 100 18.40 -9.77 9.31
C GLY A 100 18.88 -11.22 9.50
N GLY A 101 18.10 -12.22 9.12
CA GLY A 101 18.46 -13.64 9.21
C GLY A 101 19.30 -14.19 8.04
N ARG A 102 19.80 -13.33 7.13
CA ARG A 102 20.52 -13.75 5.91
C ARG A 102 21.88 -13.06 5.69
N SER A 103 22.54 -12.58 6.74
CA SER A 103 23.91 -12.06 6.65
C SER A 103 24.86 -12.90 7.51
N GLY A 104 25.18 -14.09 7.00
CA GLY A 104 26.15 -15.02 7.55
C GLY A 104 26.97 -15.69 6.44
N GLU A 105 27.34 -14.95 5.39
CA GLU A 105 28.36 -15.40 4.44
C GLU A 105 29.32 -14.24 4.16
N ARG A 106 30.52 -14.34 4.74
CA ARG A 106 31.69 -13.53 4.41
C ARG A 106 32.30 -14.10 3.12
N PRO A 107 32.50 -13.33 2.05
CA PRO A 107 33.57 -13.63 1.10
C PRO A 107 34.85 -12.99 1.65
N ALA A 108 35.78 -13.83 2.06
CA ALA A 108 37.15 -13.42 2.35
C ALA A 108 37.80 -12.83 1.08
N ALA A 109 38.65 -11.83 1.31
CA ALA A 109 39.31 -11.03 0.30
C ALA A 109 40.37 -11.80 -0.53
N ARG A 110 40.42 -11.42 -1.82
CA ARG A 110 41.58 -11.09 -2.68
C ARG A 110 42.81 -12.02 -2.68
N SER A 111 43.17 -12.48 -3.88
CA SER A 111 44.55 -12.31 -4.39
C SER A 111 44.54 -12.15 -5.91
N ALA A 112 45.50 -11.36 -6.39
CA ALA A 112 45.63 -10.88 -7.75
C ALA A 112 46.58 -11.78 -8.57
N GLY A 113 46.36 -11.85 -9.88
CA GLY A 113 47.31 -12.41 -10.85
C GLY A 113 47.11 -11.73 -12.20
N ARG A 114 48.18 -11.06 -12.68
CA ARG A 114 48.24 -10.21 -13.88
C ARG A 114 48.43 -11.03 -15.17
N SER A 115 48.21 -10.31 -16.29
CA SER A 115 48.74 -10.50 -17.67
C SER A 115 47.70 -11.04 -18.67
N ALA A 116 47.63 -10.66 -19.95
CA ALA A 116 48.10 -9.54 -20.76
C ALA A 116 47.49 -9.77 -22.18
N ALA A 117 47.40 -8.71 -22.99
CA ALA A 117 47.33 -8.74 -24.47
C ALA A 117 46.04 -9.29 -25.14
N ARG A 118 45.64 -8.94 -26.37
CA ARG A 118 45.80 -7.80 -27.29
C ARG A 118 44.83 -8.08 -28.47
N SER A 119 44.17 -7.05 -28.99
CA SER A 119 43.52 -6.90 -30.31
C SER A 119 42.95 -8.11 -31.09
N SER A 120 41.70 -7.99 -31.55
CA SER A 120 41.39 -7.96 -33.00
C SER A 120 39.91 -7.71 -33.28
N ARG A 121 39.67 -7.32 -34.52
CA ARG A 121 38.60 -6.51 -35.07
C ARG A 121 37.42 -7.39 -35.54
N ALA A 122 36.23 -6.80 -35.60
CA ALA A 122 35.00 -7.41 -36.13
C ALA A 122 35.11 -7.87 -37.60
N PRO A 123 34.12 -8.65 -38.08
CA PRO A 123 33.34 -8.11 -39.19
C PRO A 123 31.83 -8.23 -39.02
N ARG A 124 31.15 -7.34 -39.75
CA ARG A 124 29.70 -7.23 -39.93
C ARG A 124 29.22 -8.23 -40.97
N SER A 125 28.00 -8.73 -40.84
CA SER A 125 27.21 -9.25 -41.97
C SER A 125 25.81 -8.64 -42.00
N ARG A 126 25.44 -8.20 -43.20
CA ARG A 126 24.17 -7.59 -43.63
C ARG A 126 23.37 -8.65 -44.37
N SER A 127 22.11 -8.88 -44.00
CA SER A 127 20.95 -9.29 -44.83
C SER A 127 19.86 -9.82 -43.89
N ALA A 128 18.57 -9.64 -44.08
CA ALA A 128 17.81 -9.06 -45.18
C ALA A 128 16.44 -8.61 -44.67
N ARG A 129 15.86 -7.73 -45.47
CA ARG A 129 14.65 -6.94 -45.30
C ARG A 129 13.43 -7.76 -45.77
N ARG A 130 12.25 -7.41 -45.24
CA ARG A 130 10.87 -7.58 -45.79
C ARG A 130 10.15 -8.89 -45.46
N THR A 131 9.14 -8.79 -44.59
CA THR A 131 7.72 -8.78 -45.01
C THR A 131 6.86 -8.05 -43.94
N ARG A 132 6.23 -6.92 -44.35
CA ARG A 132 4.76 -6.70 -44.42
C ARG A 132 4.12 -6.42 -43.04
N ARG A 133 3.95 -5.16 -42.63
CA ARG A 133 2.87 -4.20 -43.00
C ARG A 133 1.47 -4.61 -42.49
N ALA A 134 1.11 -4.11 -41.31
CA ALA A 134 -0.23 -3.81 -40.73
C ALA A 134 -0.08 -3.92 -39.20
N ALA A 135 -0.51 -3.03 -38.30
CA ALA A 135 -1.52 -2.00 -38.36
C ALA A 135 -1.10 -0.82 -37.47
N ARG A 136 -1.12 0.36 -38.06
CA ARG A 136 -1.12 1.65 -37.37
C ARG A 136 -2.59 2.08 -37.27
N ARG A 137 -2.97 2.61 -36.10
CA ARG A 137 -4.06 3.59 -35.86
C ARG A 137 -5.50 3.08 -35.73
N THR A 138 -5.95 3.07 -34.48
CA THR A 138 -7.22 3.66 -34.02
C THR A 138 -6.87 4.60 -32.86
N ARG A 139 -6.69 5.91 -33.11
CA ARG A 139 -7.67 7.00 -32.86
C ARG A 139 -8.24 6.91 -31.43
N ARG A 140 -7.67 7.61 -30.44
CA ARG A 140 -7.96 9.01 -30.04
C ARG A 140 -9.48 9.30 -29.88
N ALA A 141 -9.98 9.14 -28.65
CA ALA A 141 -11.14 9.79 -28.02
C ALA A 141 -11.15 9.30 -26.55
N ALA A 142 -11.36 10.05 -25.46
CA ALA A 142 -11.82 11.40 -25.28
C ALA A 142 -11.22 11.98 -23.98
N ARG A 143 -10.81 13.25 -24.04
CA ARG A 143 -10.45 14.12 -22.92
C ARG A 143 -11.63 15.07 -22.74
N ALA A 144 -12.43 14.90 -21.69
CA ALA A 144 -13.40 15.83 -21.08
C ALA A 144 -14.35 14.93 -20.24
N ALA A 145 -14.54 15.12 -18.94
CA ALA A 145 -15.14 16.32 -18.39
C ALA A 145 -14.50 16.68 -17.04
N ARG A 146 -14.02 17.93 -16.98
CA ARG A 146 -13.99 18.72 -15.76
C ARG A 146 -15.31 19.50 -15.70
N ASN A 147 -15.71 19.80 -14.48
CA ASN A 147 -16.82 20.67 -14.05
C ASN A 147 -18.22 20.05 -13.99
N GLY A 148 -18.78 20.11 -12.78
CA GLY A 148 -20.18 19.85 -12.49
C GLY A 148 -20.37 19.64 -10.99
N GLN A 149 -20.56 20.73 -10.25
CA GLN A 149 -20.97 20.73 -8.85
C GLN A 149 -22.10 19.73 -8.57
N CYS A 150 -22.04 19.05 -7.43
CA CYS A 150 -23.25 18.57 -6.80
C CYS A 150 -23.13 18.67 -5.27
N CYS A 151 -24.00 19.53 -4.74
CA CYS A 151 -24.58 19.53 -3.40
C CYS A 151 -23.65 19.78 -2.20
N LEU A 152 -23.52 21.08 -1.92
CA LEU A 152 -23.65 21.63 -0.57
C LEU A 152 -24.86 21.01 0.15
N THR A 153 -24.66 20.45 1.34
CA THR A 153 -25.51 20.68 2.51
C THR A 153 -24.84 20.18 3.79
N LEU A 154 -24.75 21.09 4.77
CA LEU A 154 -24.81 20.87 6.21
C LEU A 154 -23.60 20.17 6.85
N GLN A 155 -22.59 20.94 7.28
CA GLN A 155 -22.49 21.52 8.63
C GLN A 155 -22.36 20.48 9.75
N SER A 156 -21.16 20.50 10.34
CA SER A 156 -20.92 20.38 11.78
C SER A 156 -21.44 19.13 12.47
N ARG A 157 -20.62 18.08 12.50
CA ARG A 157 -20.57 17.16 13.65
C ARG A 157 -19.11 16.77 13.92
N ASN A 158 -18.54 17.47 14.89
CA ASN A 158 -17.33 17.05 15.59
C ASN A 158 -17.58 15.68 16.22
N TYR A 159 -16.75 14.71 15.87
CA TYR A 159 -16.44 13.55 16.71
C TYR A 159 -14.92 13.38 16.76
#